data_AF-A0A0M2VAQ8-F1
#
_entry.id   AF-A0A0M2VAQ8-F1
#
_cell.length_a   1.000
_cell.length_b   1.000
_cell.length_c   1.000
_cell.angle_alpha   90.00
_cell.angle_beta   90.00
_cell.angle_gamma   90.00
#
_symmetry.space_group_name_H-M   'P 1'
#
loop_
_entity.id
_entity.type
_entity.pdbx_description
1 polymer ?
#
loop_
_entity_poly.entity_id
_entity_poly.type
_entity_poly.pdbx_seq_one_letter_code
_entity_poly.pdbx_strand_id
1 'polypeptide(L)'
;MLTFIQRLFGKASSKEKLGQCKALDYYLLRELEKSELIRKDQIDVVIQHLNDEISLNKTGNKLTTEEKKELGINPRLQITYELLAVLNENGRAQHDPKSVLSSIAMKANFARSHDEMNQNYRSMGLKQFEVVGCKDDRDCAWCKSMDGKKLSVSQSINDLIEENCNCDRHCRLVTVAVLT
;
A
#
# COMPACT_ATOMS: atom_id res chain seq x y z
N MET A 1 30.29 -4.69 -1.67
CA MET A 1 29.09 -3.90 -2.05
C MET A 1 27.99 -3.93 -0.98
N LEU A 2 28.31 -4.06 0.32
CA LEU A 2 27.33 -4.11 1.42
C LEU A 2 27.52 -2.99 2.46
N THR A 3 28.48 -2.08 2.26
CA THR A 3 28.92 -1.10 3.26
C THR A 3 28.35 0.31 3.07
N PHE A 4 27.59 0.57 2.01
CA PHE A 4 27.16 1.94 1.67
C PHE A 4 25.86 2.39 2.36
N ILE A 5 25.01 1.46 2.80
CA ILE A 5 23.66 1.77 3.30
C ILE A 5 23.67 2.29 4.75
N GLN A 6 24.71 1.98 5.54
CA GLN A 6 24.76 2.36 6.96
C GLN A 6 25.08 3.84 7.23
N ARG A 7 25.44 4.64 6.21
CA ARG A 7 26.06 5.96 6.43
C ARG A 7 25.14 7.19 6.31
N LEU A 8 23.88 7.04 5.88
CA LEU A 8 23.05 8.19 5.48
C LEU A 8 21.93 8.61 6.45
N PHE A 9 21.64 7.84 7.50
CA PHE A 9 20.43 8.10 8.31
C PHE A 9 20.78 8.66 9.70
N GLY A 10 21.19 9.93 9.71
CA GLY A 10 21.30 10.75 10.93
C GLY A 10 19.94 11.28 11.37
N LYS A 11 19.63 11.13 12.66
CA LYS A 11 18.37 11.50 13.34
C LYS A 11 17.93 12.96 13.13
N ALA A 12 16.65 13.19 12.85
CA ALA A 12 15.99 14.50 12.98
C ALA A 12 14.58 14.40 13.59
N SER A 13 14.18 15.49 14.26
CA SER A 13 13.22 15.62 15.38
C SER A 13 11.73 15.66 15.02
N SER A 14 10.88 15.04 15.86
CA SER A 14 9.44 14.89 15.71
C SER A 14 8.68 15.31 16.98
N LYS A 15 7.78 16.32 16.92
CA LYS A 15 6.81 16.53 18.03
C LYS A 15 5.38 16.92 17.66
N GLU A 16 5.07 17.46 16.47
CA GLU A 16 3.68 17.83 16.13
C GLU A 16 3.01 16.99 15.02
N LYS A 17 3.77 16.28 14.18
CA LYS A 17 3.25 15.29 13.20
C LYS A 17 2.77 13.96 13.81
N LEU A 18 3.00 13.77 15.11
CA LEU A 18 3.11 12.45 15.73
C LEU A 18 1.79 11.65 15.79
N GLY A 19 0.62 12.29 15.85
CA GLY A 19 -0.68 11.60 15.98
C GLY A 19 -1.20 11.00 14.68
N GLN A 20 -1.10 11.75 13.58
CA GLN A 20 -1.58 11.32 12.25
C GLN A 20 -0.56 10.42 11.55
N CYS A 21 0.74 10.63 11.81
CA CYS A 21 1.82 9.73 11.36
C CYS A 21 1.63 8.33 11.96
N LYS A 22 1.39 8.22 13.27
CA LYS A 22 1.23 6.92 13.97
C LYS A 22 0.10 6.04 13.43
N ALA A 23 -1.04 6.63 13.02
CA ALA A 23 -2.16 5.86 12.49
C ALA A 23 -1.87 5.34 11.07
N LEU A 24 -1.28 6.17 10.20
CA LEU A 24 -0.81 5.74 8.89
C LEU A 24 0.28 4.66 9.03
N ASP A 25 1.18 4.83 9.99
CA ASP A 25 2.26 3.89 10.29
C ASP A 25 1.70 2.51 10.67
N TYR A 26 0.57 2.42 11.39
CA TYR A 26 -0.04 1.12 11.74
C TYR A 26 -0.54 0.35 10.51
N TYR A 27 -1.37 0.97 9.66
CA TYR A 27 -1.89 0.30 8.46
C TYR A 27 -0.76 -0.03 7.49
N LEU A 28 0.20 0.88 7.36
CA LEU A 28 1.33 0.68 6.48
C LEU A 28 2.22 -0.47 6.99
N LEU A 29 2.54 -0.50 8.28
CA LEU A 29 3.31 -1.57 8.89
C LEU A 29 2.61 -2.93 8.72
N ARG A 30 1.30 -3.00 8.95
CA ARG A 30 0.50 -4.23 8.73
C ARG A 30 0.64 -4.74 7.29
N GLU A 31 0.51 -3.87 6.30
CA GLU A 31 0.63 -4.27 4.88
C GLU A 31 2.07 -4.65 4.49
N LEU A 32 3.08 -3.98 5.05
CA LEU A 32 4.50 -4.31 4.85
C LEU A 32 4.85 -5.67 5.49
N GLU A 33 4.38 -5.94 6.71
CA GLU A 33 4.59 -7.20 7.41
C GLU A 33 3.94 -8.38 6.69
N LYS A 34 2.77 -8.18 6.06
CA LYS A 34 2.13 -9.19 5.21
C LYS A 34 2.80 -9.36 3.85
N SER A 35 3.41 -8.32 3.29
CA SER A 35 3.92 -8.35 1.92
C SER A 35 5.04 -9.37 1.73
N GLU A 36 4.89 -10.27 0.76
CA GLU A 36 5.94 -11.21 0.35
C GLU A 36 6.89 -10.64 -0.71
N LEU A 37 6.80 -9.35 -1.03
CA LEU A 37 7.57 -8.71 -2.11
C LEU A 37 8.70 -7.80 -1.61
N ILE A 38 8.71 -7.50 -0.31
CA ILE A 38 9.71 -6.63 0.30
C ILE A 38 10.66 -7.44 1.18
N ARG A 39 11.85 -6.88 1.37
CA ARG A 39 12.78 -7.37 2.39
C ARG A 39 12.35 -6.91 3.77
N LYS A 40 12.18 -7.85 4.70
CA LYS A 40 11.71 -7.56 6.06
C LYS A 40 12.70 -6.72 6.87
N ASP A 41 13.99 -6.88 6.62
CA ASP A 41 15.05 -6.05 7.22
C ASP A 41 15.10 -4.61 6.67
N GLN A 42 14.26 -4.27 5.68
CA GLN A 42 14.21 -2.94 5.05
C GLN A 42 12.87 -2.22 5.32
N ILE A 43 11.99 -2.76 6.17
CA ILE A 43 10.67 -2.18 6.46
C ILE A 43 10.77 -0.72 6.89
N ASP A 44 11.68 -0.38 7.81
CA ASP A 44 11.84 0.99 8.30
C ASP A 44 12.21 1.98 7.18
N VAL A 45 13.08 1.56 6.26
CA VAL A 45 13.46 2.36 5.09
C VAL A 45 12.26 2.58 4.16
N VAL A 46 11.44 1.54 3.97
CA VAL A 46 10.22 1.64 3.17
C VAL A 46 9.20 2.57 3.82
N ILE A 47 9.03 2.52 5.14
CA ILE A 47 8.15 3.44 5.89
C ILE A 47 8.62 4.88 5.71
N GLN A 48 9.90 5.16 5.95
CA GLN A 48 10.48 6.50 5.72
C GLN A 48 10.25 6.97 4.28
N HIS A 49 10.34 6.06 3.31
CA HIS A 49 10.08 6.40 1.91
C HIS A 49 8.62 6.79 1.67
N LEU A 50 7.68 5.99 2.17
CA LEU A 50 6.25 6.17 1.96
C LEU A 50 5.67 7.34 2.77
N ASN A 51 6.35 7.76 3.83
CA ASN A 51 6.06 8.98 4.59
C ASN A 51 6.74 10.24 4.01
N ASP A 52 7.33 10.14 2.81
CA ASP A 52 8.07 11.21 2.13
C ASP A 52 9.27 11.77 2.93
N GLU A 53 9.77 11.05 3.93
CA GLU A 53 10.97 11.44 4.70
C GLU A 53 12.23 11.24 3.88
N ILE A 54 12.26 10.18 3.07
CA ILE A 54 13.32 9.88 2.11
C ILE A 54 12.70 9.54 0.73
N SER A 55 13.46 9.69 -0.35
CA SER A 55 12.98 9.32 -1.68
C SER A 55 13.87 8.28 -2.33
N LEU A 56 13.42 7.02 -2.32
CA LEU A 56 14.10 5.95 -3.05
C LEU A 56 14.05 6.20 -4.56
N ASN A 57 13.04 6.92 -5.06
CA ASN A 57 12.84 7.19 -6.49
C ASN A 57 13.72 8.31 -7.07
N LYS A 58 14.31 9.18 -6.24
CA LYS A 58 14.94 10.44 -6.68
C LYS A 58 16.44 10.56 -6.34
N THR A 59 17.11 9.44 -6.05
CA THR A 59 18.52 9.39 -5.65
C THR A 59 19.52 9.72 -6.77
N GLY A 60 19.07 9.87 -8.02
CA GLY A 60 19.95 10.04 -9.19
C GLY A 60 20.61 8.72 -9.67
N ASN A 61 20.70 7.72 -8.79
CA ASN A 61 21.27 6.40 -9.05
C ASN A 61 20.27 5.50 -9.80
N LYS A 62 19.90 5.89 -11.03
CA LYS A 62 19.02 5.10 -11.90
C LYS A 62 19.79 3.96 -12.55
N LEU A 63 19.14 2.80 -12.71
CA LEU A 63 19.71 1.70 -13.48
C LEU A 63 19.79 2.08 -14.96
N THR A 64 20.89 1.69 -15.59
CA THR A 64 21.09 1.77 -17.04
C THR A 64 20.16 0.79 -17.78
N THR A 65 20.06 0.96 -19.09
CA THR A 65 19.25 0.09 -19.95
C THR A 65 19.77 -1.35 -19.93
N GLU A 66 21.09 -1.50 -19.91
CA GLU A 66 21.82 -2.77 -19.92
C GLU A 66 21.58 -3.53 -18.62
N GLU A 67 21.75 -2.88 -17.46
CA GLU A 67 21.50 -3.50 -16.16
C GLU A 67 20.04 -3.95 -15.99
N LYS A 68 19.09 -3.17 -16.51
CA LYS A 68 17.67 -3.57 -16.50
C LYS A 68 17.43 -4.83 -17.34
N LYS A 69 18.08 -4.95 -18.51
CA LYS A 69 17.97 -6.15 -19.34
C LYS A 69 18.56 -7.38 -18.64
N GLU A 70 19.71 -7.23 -17.99
CA GLU A 70 20.35 -8.32 -17.21
C GLU A 70 19.46 -8.79 -16.05
N LEU A 71 18.72 -7.86 -15.43
CA LEU A 71 17.79 -8.16 -14.34
C LEU A 71 16.39 -8.61 -14.80
N GLY A 72 16.14 -8.71 -16.11
CA GLY A 72 14.82 -9.04 -16.66
C GLY A 72 13.75 -7.98 -16.42
N ILE A 73 14.14 -6.75 -16.09
CA ILE A 73 13.24 -5.61 -15.84
C ILE A 73 12.98 -4.87 -17.15
N ASN A 74 11.78 -4.31 -17.32
CA ASN A 74 11.43 -3.46 -18.45
C ASN A 74 12.49 -2.34 -18.66
N PRO A 75 13.21 -2.32 -19.79
CA PRO A 75 14.29 -1.34 -20.03
C PRO A 75 13.82 0.11 -20.06
N ARG A 76 12.52 0.38 -20.26
CA ARG A 76 11.96 1.74 -20.21
C ARG A 76 11.58 2.20 -18.80
N LEU A 77 11.57 1.29 -17.83
CA LEU A 77 11.24 1.62 -16.45
C LEU A 77 12.33 2.53 -15.85
N GLN A 78 11.90 3.65 -15.27
CA GLN A 78 12.79 4.51 -14.49
C GLN A 78 12.80 4.04 -13.04
N ILE A 79 13.81 3.26 -12.69
CA ILE A 79 13.98 2.65 -11.36
C ILE A 79 15.40 2.87 -10.87
N THR A 80 15.55 3.07 -9.56
CA THR A 80 16.81 3.31 -8.87
C THR A 80 17.29 2.05 -8.17
N TYR A 81 18.59 1.96 -7.87
CA TYR A 81 19.11 0.82 -7.11
C TYR A 81 18.53 0.79 -5.69
N GLU A 82 18.31 1.96 -5.08
CA GLU A 82 17.76 2.04 -3.72
C GLU A 82 16.34 1.48 -3.64
N LEU A 83 15.50 1.70 -4.67
CA LEU A 83 14.18 1.09 -4.73
C LEU A 83 14.27 -0.43 -4.93
N LEU A 84 15.19 -0.92 -5.78
CA LEU A 84 15.37 -2.36 -5.96
C LEU A 84 15.97 -3.05 -4.71
N ALA A 85 16.77 -2.33 -3.93
CA ALA A 85 17.45 -2.85 -2.75
C ALA A 85 16.49 -3.19 -1.60
N VAL A 86 15.33 -2.53 -1.53
CA VAL A 86 14.28 -2.81 -0.54
C VAL A 86 13.33 -3.95 -0.95
N LEU A 87 13.35 -4.35 -2.23
CA LEU A 87 12.58 -5.48 -2.74
C LEU A 87 13.34 -6.80 -2.55
N ASN A 88 12.62 -7.87 -2.28
CA ASN A 88 13.18 -9.23 -2.33
C ASN A 88 13.15 -9.77 -3.77
N GLU A 89 13.54 -11.04 -3.96
CA GLU A 89 13.58 -11.66 -5.29
C GLU A 89 12.22 -11.64 -5.99
N ASN A 90 11.14 -11.99 -5.28
CA ASN A 90 9.77 -11.98 -5.80
C ASN A 90 9.30 -10.57 -6.16
N GLY A 91 9.66 -9.57 -5.35
CA GLY A 91 9.37 -8.16 -5.62
C GLY A 91 10.10 -7.63 -6.85
N ARG A 92 11.36 -8.04 -7.05
CA ARG A 92 12.14 -7.66 -8.24
C ARG A 92 11.65 -8.36 -9.51
N ALA A 93 11.13 -9.58 -9.39
CA ALA A 93 10.58 -10.37 -10.49
C ALA A 93 9.19 -9.90 -10.96
N GLN A 94 8.57 -8.94 -10.28
CA GLN A 94 7.31 -8.34 -10.74
C GLN A 94 7.49 -7.69 -12.11
N HIS A 95 6.44 -7.70 -12.93
CA HIS A 95 6.46 -7.00 -14.23
C HIS A 95 6.71 -5.48 -14.07
N ASP A 96 6.21 -4.89 -12.98
CA ASP A 96 6.45 -3.50 -12.61
C ASP A 96 6.92 -3.39 -11.14
N PRO A 97 8.22 -3.64 -10.87
CA PRO A 97 8.75 -3.63 -9.51
C PRO A 97 8.69 -2.24 -8.87
N LYS A 98 8.63 -1.18 -9.68
CA LYS A 98 8.48 0.20 -9.20
C LYS A 98 7.13 0.44 -8.53
N SER A 99 6.09 -0.28 -8.96
CA SER A 99 4.72 -0.13 -8.43
C SER A 99 4.47 -0.85 -7.11
N VAL A 100 5.41 -1.69 -6.65
CA VAL A 100 5.23 -2.52 -5.43
C VAL A 100 4.95 -1.64 -4.22
N LEU A 101 5.81 -0.65 -3.95
CA LEU A 101 5.67 0.21 -2.77
C LEU A 101 4.40 1.06 -2.84
N SER A 102 4.06 1.59 -4.02
CA SER A 102 2.80 2.33 -4.20
C SER A 102 1.58 1.45 -4.01
N SER A 103 1.63 0.17 -4.41
CA SER A 103 0.50 -0.75 -4.23
C SER A 103 0.27 -1.06 -2.75
N ILE A 104 1.35 -1.25 -1.98
CA ILE A 104 1.29 -1.41 -0.52
C ILE A 104 0.70 -0.17 0.14
N ALA A 105 1.18 1.03 -0.23
CA ALA A 105 0.63 2.28 0.28
C ALA A 105 -0.86 2.45 -0.06
N MET A 106 -1.30 2.04 -1.26
CA MET A 106 -2.71 2.06 -1.62
C MET A 106 -3.53 1.10 -0.75
N LYS A 107 -3.09 -0.15 -0.53
CA LYS A 107 -3.77 -1.09 0.39
C LYS A 107 -3.95 -0.50 1.78
N ALA A 108 -2.88 0.06 2.35
CA ALA A 108 -2.91 0.68 3.67
C ALA A 108 -3.89 1.87 3.73
N ASN A 109 -3.89 2.72 2.71
CA ASN A 109 -4.80 3.87 2.63
C ASN A 109 -6.26 3.46 2.51
N PHE A 110 -6.58 2.46 1.68
CA PHE A 110 -7.95 1.94 1.57
C PHE A 110 -8.41 1.29 2.87
N ALA A 111 -7.55 0.49 3.51
CA ALA A 111 -7.87 -0.12 4.80
C ALA A 111 -8.18 0.93 5.88
N ARG A 112 -7.35 1.96 5.98
CA ARG A 112 -7.62 3.10 6.87
C ARG A 112 -8.94 3.80 6.54
N SER A 113 -9.14 4.14 5.27
CA SER A 113 -10.35 4.84 4.81
C SER A 113 -11.61 4.06 5.19
N HIS A 114 -11.61 2.74 5.01
CA HIS A 114 -12.72 1.88 5.40
C HIS A 114 -13.03 1.93 6.89
N ASP A 115 -12.01 1.82 7.75
CA ASP A 115 -12.20 1.86 9.20
C ASP A 115 -12.68 3.24 9.65
N GLU A 116 -12.11 4.31 9.11
CA GLU A 116 -12.54 5.70 9.37
C GLU A 116 -14.00 5.92 8.94
N MET A 117 -14.38 5.47 7.74
CA MET A 117 -15.76 5.59 7.25
C MET A 117 -16.72 4.77 8.12
N ASN A 118 -16.35 3.55 8.50
CA ASN A 118 -17.19 2.71 9.34
C ASN A 118 -17.40 3.33 10.73
N GLN A 119 -16.36 3.91 11.33
CA GLN A 119 -16.46 4.69 12.57
C GLN A 119 -17.38 5.91 12.41
N ASN A 120 -17.25 6.64 11.30
CA ASN A 120 -18.12 7.78 11.00
C ASN A 120 -19.59 7.37 10.84
N TYR A 121 -19.88 6.26 10.16
CA TYR A 121 -21.25 5.77 10.03
C TYR A 121 -21.86 5.39 11.39
N ARG A 122 -21.07 4.77 12.26
CA ARG A 122 -21.50 4.47 13.65
C ARG A 122 -21.77 5.74 14.45
N SER A 123 -20.92 6.75 14.34
CA SER A 123 -21.11 8.02 15.08
C SER A 123 -22.33 8.80 14.58
N MET A 124 -22.71 8.64 13.31
CA MET A 124 -23.94 9.18 12.73
C MET A 124 -25.20 8.36 13.09
N GLY A 125 -25.07 7.24 13.82
CA GLY A 125 -26.20 6.37 14.17
C GLY A 125 -26.73 5.52 13.01
N LEU A 126 -25.97 5.40 11.91
CA LEU A 126 -26.35 4.54 10.79
C LEU A 126 -26.23 3.07 11.19
N LYS A 127 -27.16 2.24 10.70
CA LYS A 127 -27.11 0.78 10.91
C LYS A 127 -26.39 0.05 9.79
N GLN A 128 -26.39 0.64 8.59
CA GLN A 128 -25.85 0.03 7.40
C GLN A 128 -25.11 1.05 6.54
N PHE A 129 -24.17 0.55 5.74
CA PHE A 129 -23.53 1.26 4.65
C PHE A 129 -23.66 0.44 3.37
N GLU A 130 -23.54 1.08 2.22
CA GLU A 130 -23.53 0.41 0.92
C GLU A 130 -22.11 0.32 0.40
N VAL A 131 -21.79 -0.82 -0.22
CA VAL A 131 -20.52 -1.05 -0.89
C VAL A 131 -20.66 -0.68 -2.36
N VAL A 132 -19.75 0.16 -2.85
CA VAL A 132 -19.72 0.61 -4.25
C VAL A 132 -18.44 0.11 -4.90
N GLY A 133 -18.59 -0.63 -6.00
CA GLY A 133 -17.48 -1.08 -6.83
C GLY A 133 -17.00 -0.02 -7.82
N CYS A 134 -15.77 -0.18 -8.33
CA CYS A 134 -15.25 0.67 -9.41
C CYS A 134 -15.93 0.38 -10.76
N LYS A 135 -16.54 -0.80 -10.93
CA LYS A 135 -17.26 -1.23 -12.14
C LYS A 135 -16.39 -1.26 -13.39
N ASP A 136 -15.10 -1.54 -13.22
CA ASP A 136 -14.18 -1.77 -14.32
C ASP A 136 -13.65 -3.22 -14.32
N ASP A 137 -12.93 -3.57 -15.37
CA ASP A 137 -12.45 -4.93 -15.59
C ASP A 137 -11.38 -5.39 -14.59
N ARG A 138 -10.84 -4.49 -13.78
CA ARG A 138 -9.79 -4.78 -12.78
C ARG A 138 -10.38 -5.27 -11.45
N ASP A 139 -11.70 -5.17 -11.27
CA ASP A 139 -12.37 -5.76 -10.10
C ASP A 139 -12.50 -7.27 -10.26
N CYS A 140 -12.14 -8.01 -9.20
CA CYS A 140 -12.34 -9.44 -9.18
C CYS A 140 -13.82 -9.82 -9.04
N ALA A 141 -14.12 -11.11 -9.25
CA ALA A 141 -15.49 -11.64 -9.17
C ALA A 141 -16.17 -11.34 -7.82
N TRP A 142 -15.43 -11.46 -6.71
CA TRP A 142 -15.96 -11.14 -5.39
C TRP A 142 -16.29 -9.65 -5.26
N CYS A 143 -15.38 -8.75 -5.64
CA CYS A 143 -15.61 -7.30 -5.61
C CYS A 143 -16.84 -6.91 -6.45
N LYS A 144 -16.98 -7.48 -7.65
CA LYS A 144 -18.15 -7.28 -8.52
C LYS A 144 -19.45 -7.75 -7.86
N SER A 145 -19.40 -8.85 -7.12
CA SER A 145 -20.57 -9.36 -6.38
C SER A 145 -20.95 -8.51 -5.15
N MET A 146 -20.06 -7.65 -4.69
CA MET A 146 -20.29 -6.77 -3.53
C MET A 146 -20.91 -5.43 -3.89
N ASP A 147 -20.85 -5.03 -5.17
CA ASP A 147 -21.44 -3.77 -5.63
C ASP A 147 -22.94 -3.68 -5.31
N GLY A 148 -23.34 -2.58 -4.68
CA GLY A 148 -24.71 -2.31 -4.24
C GLY A 148 -25.15 -3.08 -2.98
N LYS A 149 -24.30 -3.92 -2.38
CA LYS A 149 -24.67 -4.62 -1.15
C LYS A 149 -24.66 -3.68 0.04
N LYS A 150 -25.69 -3.82 0.89
CA LYS A 150 -25.78 -3.15 2.18
C LYS A 150 -25.21 -4.05 3.26
N LEU A 151 -24.22 -3.55 3.99
CA LEU A 151 -23.58 -4.24 5.10
C LEU A 151 -23.89 -3.52 6.41
N SER A 152 -23.91 -4.28 7.51
CA SER A 152 -24.03 -3.68 8.84
C SER A 152 -22.78 -2.86 9.17
N VAL A 153 -22.95 -1.70 9.81
CA VAL A 153 -21.81 -0.95 10.36
C VAL A 153 -21.05 -1.75 11.43
N SER A 154 -21.66 -2.79 12.00
CA SER A 154 -20.98 -3.70 12.94
C SER A 154 -19.95 -4.60 12.24
N GLN A 155 -20.04 -4.77 10.92
CA GLN A 155 -19.17 -5.65 10.13
C GLN A 155 -17.94 -4.88 9.62
N SER A 156 -16.77 -5.52 9.66
CA SER A 156 -15.54 -4.99 9.09
C SER A 156 -15.47 -5.31 7.60
N ILE A 157 -15.51 -4.29 6.74
CA ILE A 157 -15.30 -4.47 5.30
C ILE A 157 -13.85 -4.90 5.01
N ASN A 158 -12.89 -4.50 5.84
CA ASN A 158 -11.50 -4.90 5.70
C ASN A 158 -11.31 -6.41 5.91
N ASP A 159 -12.03 -7.00 6.88
CA ASP A 159 -11.96 -8.45 7.13
C ASP A 159 -12.57 -9.22 5.95
N LEU A 160 -13.71 -8.74 5.43
CA LEU A 160 -14.32 -9.30 4.24
C LEU A 160 -13.39 -9.24 3.01
N ILE A 161 -12.69 -8.12 2.82
CA ILE A 161 -11.71 -7.95 1.74
C ILE A 161 -10.57 -8.94 1.91
N GLU A 162 -10.02 -9.08 3.11
CA GLU A 162 -8.92 -10.01 3.39
C GLU A 162 -9.28 -11.47 3.07
N GLU A 163 -10.50 -11.88 3.43
CA GLU A 163 -10.95 -13.26 3.27
C GLU A 163 -11.31 -13.63 1.83
N ASN A 164 -11.72 -12.65 1.00
CA ASN A 164 -12.39 -12.95 -0.26
C ASN A 164 -11.82 -12.24 -1.49
N CYS A 165 -11.09 -11.13 -1.33
CA CYS A 165 -10.60 -10.33 -2.44
C CYS A 165 -9.28 -10.87 -2.98
N ASN A 166 -9.18 -11.00 -4.30
CA ASN A 166 -7.98 -11.42 -5.03
C ASN A 166 -7.59 -10.42 -6.12
N CYS A 167 -7.94 -9.14 -6.00
CA CYS A 167 -7.50 -8.11 -6.93
C CYS A 167 -5.96 -7.98 -6.92
N ASP A 168 -5.34 -7.97 -8.10
CA ASP A 168 -3.88 -8.03 -8.29
C ASP A 168 -3.08 -7.00 -7.48
N ARG A 169 -3.59 -5.77 -7.35
CA ARG A 169 -2.87 -4.67 -6.69
C ARG A 169 -3.44 -4.33 -5.32
N HIS A 170 -4.72 -4.01 -5.26
CA HIS A 170 -5.45 -3.66 -4.04
C HIS A 170 -6.96 -3.73 -4.33
N CYS A 171 -7.76 -3.90 -3.29
CA CYS A 171 -9.20 -3.73 -3.38
C CYS A 171 -9.54 -2.24 -3.52
N ARG A 172 -10.48 -1.90 -4.41
CA ARG A 172 -10.90 -0.52 -4.69
C ARG A 172 -12.37 -0.28 -4.39
N LEU A 173 -13.00 -1.21 -3.68
CA LEU A 173 -14.34 -0.99 -3.15
C LEU A 173 -14.28 0.25 -2.25
N VAL A 174 -15.36 1.03 -2.28
CA VAL A 174 -15.58 2.12 -1.33
C VAL A 174 -16.88 1.89 -0.60
N THR A 175 -17.02 2.49 0.56
CA THR A 175 -18.27 2.47 1.32
C THR A 175 -18.94 3.83 1.24
N VAL A 176 -20.27 3.84 1.18
CA VAL A 176 -21.07 5.06 1.20
C VAL A 176 -22.18 4.94 2.24
N ALA A 177 -22.52 6.08 2.85
CA ALA A 177 -23.61 6.14 3.81
C ALA A 177 -24.96 5.85 3.13
N VAL A 178 -25.78 5.03 3.76
CA VAL A 178 -27.18 4.85 3.39
C VAL A 178 -28.01 5.69 4.36
N LEU A 179 -28.50 6.83 3.89
CA LEU A 179 -29.43 7.67 4.64
C LEU A 179 -30.84 7.08 4.46
N THR A 180 -31.41 6.55 5.54
CA THR A 180 -32.80 6.10 5.62
C THR A 180 -33.74 7.24 5.96
#